data_AF-A0A8D0LAQ4-F1
#
_entry.id   AF-A0A8D0LAQ4-F1
#
_cell.length_a   1.000
_cell.length_b   1.000
_cell.length_c   1.000
_cell.angle_alpha   90.00
_cell.angle_beta   90.00
_cell.angle_gamma   90.00
#
_symmetry.space_group_name_H-M   'P 1'
#
loop_
_entity.id
_entity.type
_entity.pdbx_description
1 polymer ?
#
loop_
_entity_poly.entity_id
_entity_poly.type
_entity_poly.pdbx_seq_one_letter_code
_entity_poly.pdbx_strand_id
1 'polypeptide(L)'
;MGEKRILCIGLVCLDIISVVESYPAEDTDTRCCSQRWQRGGNASNSCTVLSLLGAPCAFMGSLAPGPPALGNGGLCFLPPPMSWVPAPGGLLSHQPVSFPAGFSNLPDVTAEDFERVELSQYKWIHWEGRNAVEQVKMLQQVEEHNRACPVSQRVATSVEVEKPRQELYQLFGYGDVFVSKDVAKDFGFHSAAETVKGLYGRVRPGAVLICPWAENGADAMGPDGRLVHVDAFSPETIVDTLGAGDTFNAAVILALSQGKHPTHTSFQGALWGAGRGRWLWGELPATPVPAGDAVGSGAGAPAVGGAPGYSSPSRGRCRERGGGAGCGGSSRLLQSQQGAL
;
A
#
# COMPACT_ATOMS: atom_id res chain seq x y z
N MET A 1 6.64 25.60 13.79
CA MET A 1 7.09 24.26 13.35
C MET A 1 5.96 23.66 12.53
N GLY A 2 6.25 23.13 11.35
CA GLY A 2 5.23 22.48 10.51
C GLY A 2 4.67 21.23 11.19
N GLU A 3 3.50 20.76 10.75
CA GLU A 3 2.90 19.54 11.28
C GLU A 3 3.80 18.32 10.98
N LYS A 4 4.11 17.52 12.00
CA LYS A 4 4.88 16.27 11.85
C LYS A 4 4.11 15.24 11.01
N ARG A 5 4.84 14.51 10.16
CA ARG A 5 4.28 13.58 9.17
C ARG A 5 4.18 12.15 9.67
N ILE A 6 3.43 11.32 8.95
CA ILE A 6 3.41 9.86 9.08
C ILE A 6 4.22 9.25 7.91
N LEU A 7 5.24 8.46 8.19
CA LEU A 7 6.03 7.76 7.17
C LEU A 7 5.55 6.32 7.03
N CYS A 8 5.28 5.86 5.81
CA CYS A 8 5.02 4.45 5.51
C CYS A 8 6.17 3.88 4.67
N ILE A 9 6.74 2.77 5.13
CA ILE A 9 7.90 2.10 4.52
C ILE A 9 7.47 0.74 4.01
N GLY A 10 7.64 0.49 2.71
CA GLY A 10 7.21 -0.78 2.13
C GLY A 10 7.14 -0.75 0.61
N LEU A 11 6.19 -1.52 0.07
CA LEU A 11 6.03 -1.72 -1.36
C LEU A 11 5.19 -0.60 -2.00
N VAL A 12 5.56 -0.28 -3.23
CA VAL A 12 4.71 0.36 -4.22
C VAL A 12 4.67 -0.50 -5.47
N CYS A 13 3.50 -0.69 -6.06
CA CYS A 13 3.35 -1.38 -7.34
C CYS A 13 2.39 -0.64 -8.27
N LEU A 14 2.37 -1.05 -9.54
CA LEU A 14 1.34 -0.68 -10.50
C LEU A 14 0.40 -1.87 -10.66
N ASP A 15 -0.84 -1.69 -10.24
CA ASP A 15 -1.90 -2.68 -10.40
C ASP A 15 -2.64 -2.42 -11.71
N ILE A 16 -2.67 -3.42 -12.60
CA ILE A 16 -3.52 -3.41 -13.80
C ILE A 16 -4.77 -4.19 -13.45
N ILE A 17 -5.84 -3.46 -13.16
CA ILE A 17 -7.07 -4.03 -12.63
C ILE A 17 -8.05 -4.20 -13.79
N SER A 18 -8.39 -5.45 -14.09
CA SER A 18 -9.39 -5.79 -15.11
C SER A 18 -10.68 -6.24 -14.43
N VAL A 19 -11.76 -5.51 -14.67
CA VAL A 19 -13.10 -5.83 -14.17
C VAL A 19 -13.75 -6.80 -15.16
N VAL A 20 -14.27 -7.93 -14.68
CA VAL A 20 -14.91 -9.00 -15.47
C VAL A 20 -16.26 -9.36 -14.85
N GLU A 21 -17.17 -9.93 -15.62
CA GLU A 21 -18.46 -10.42 -15.08
C GLU A 21 -18.28 -11.68 -14.24
N SER A 22 -17.38 -12.56 -14.68
CA SER A 22 -17.03 -13.81 -14.01
C SER A 22 -15.53 -14.07 -14.14
N TYR A 23 -14.96 -14.80 -13.18
CA TYR A 23 -13.55 -15.20 -13.25
C TYR A 23 -13.31 -16.05 -14.52
N PRO A 24 -12.29 -15.72 -15.33
CA PRO A 24 -12.03 -16.45 -16.58
C PRO A 24 -11.63 -17.89 -16.29
N ALA A 25 -12.19 -18.84 -17.04
CA ALA A 25 -11.74 -20.23 -16.98
C ALA A 25 -10.31 -20.35 -17.53
N GLU A 26 -9.55 -21.32 -17.01
CA GLU A 26 -8.22 -21.62 -17.53
C GLU A 26 -8.28 -21.92 -19.03
N ASP A 27 -7.26 -21.48 -19.77
CA ASP A 27 -7.16 -21.61 -21.24
C ASP A 27 -8.33 -21.00 -22.04
N THR A 28 -8.98 -19.95 -21.51
CA THR A 28 -10.03 -19.20 -22.22
C THR A 28 -9.72 -17.71 -22.36
N ASP A 29 -10.22 -17.11 -23.44
CA ASP A 29 -10.19 -15.68 -23.67
C ASP A 29 -11.50 -15.05 -23.18
N THR A 30 -11.42 -14.12 -22.22
CA THR A 30 -12.59 -13.37 -21.71
C THR A 30 -12.35 -11.88 -21.86
N ARG A 31 -13.34 -11.16 -22.42
CA ARG A 31 -13.29 -9.70 -22.52
C ARG A 31 -13.59 -9.07 -21.16
N CYS A 32 -12.77 -8.11 -20.73
CA CYS A 32 -13.05 -7.32 -19.52
C CYS A 32 -14.18 -6.30 -19.76
N CYS A 33 -14.99 -6.05 -18.73
CA CYS A 33 -16.00 -4.99 -18.68
C CYS A 33 -15.33 -3.61 -18.67
N SER A 34 -14.25 -3.47 -17.88
CA SER A 34 -13.42 -2.27 -17.85
C SER A 34 -12.01 -2.61 -17.38
N GLN A 35 -11.07 -1.71 -17.64
CA GLN A 35 -9.70 -1.83 -17.16
C GLN A 35 -9.24 -0.49 -16.63
N ARG A 36 -8.47 -0.51 -15.53
CA ARG A 36 -7.84 0.68 -14.96
C ARG A 36 -6.44 0.36 -14.44
N TRP A 37 -5.60 1.37 -14.40
CA TRP A 37 -4.28 1.31 -13.79
C TRP A 37 -4.35 2.05 -12.47
N GLN A 38 -3.86 1.42 -11.40
CA GLN A 38 -3.93 1.95 -10.05
C GLN A 38 -2.58 1.78 -9.38
N ARG A 39 -2.16 2.77 -8.60
CA ARG A 39 -1.01 2.60 -7.70
C ARG A 39 -1.43 1.67 -6.55
N GLY A 40 -0.66 0.62 -6.31
CA GLY A 40 -0.87 -0.37 -5.25
C GLY A 40 0.31 -0.50 -4.28
N GLY A 41 0.33 -1.58 -3.51
CA GLY A 41 1.31 -1.92 -2.47
C GLY A 41 0.89 -1.41 -1.10
N ASN A 42 1.08 -2.19 -0.04
CA ASN A 42 0.44 -1.94 1.25
C ASN A 42 0.80 -0.58 1.86
N ALA A 43 2.11 -0.30 1.98
CA ALA A 43 2.59 0.99 2.49
C ALA A 43 2.16 2.17 1.60
N SER A 44 2.19 1.96 0.29
CA SER A 44 1.76 2.93 -0.71
C SER A 44 0.25 3.23 -0.64
N ASN A 45 -0.60 2.22 -0.52
CA ASN A 45 -2.04 2.35 -0.32
C ASN A 45 -2.36 3.05 1.00
N SER A 46 -1.63 2.71 2.06
CA SER A 46 -1.76 3.37 3.36
C SER A 46 -1.49 4.88 3.26
N CYS A 47 -0.46 5.31 2.51
CA CYS A 47 -0.23 6.73 2.22
C CYS A 47 -1.40 7.39 1.47
N THR A 48 -2.02 6.70 0.51
CA THR A 48 -3.21 7.22 -0.20
C THR A 48 -4.32 7.55 0.79
N VAL A 49 -4.60 6.61 1.69
CA VAL A 49 -5.67 6.73 2.68
C VAL A 49 -5.36 7.84 3.68
N LEU A 50 -4.13 7.87 4.22
CA LEU A 50 -3.69 8.93 5.14
C LEU A 50 -3.84 10.32 4.51
N SER A 51 -3.42 10.48 3.25
CA SER A 51 -3.55 11.74 2.52
C SER A 51 -5.02 12.14 2.33
N LEU A 52 -5.91 11.20 2.03
CA LEU A 52 -7.34 11.47 1.86
C LEU A 52 -8.05 11.80 3.18
N LEU A 53 -7.54 11.28 4.29
CA LEU A 53 -7.97 11.65 5.64
C LEU A 53 -7.35 12.97 6.13
N GLY A 54 -6.60 13.68 5.27
CA GLY A 54 -5.99 14.97 5.57
C GLY A 54 -4.72 14.89 6.43
N ALA A 55 -4.17 13.70 6.64
CA ALA A 55 -2.95 13.52 7.41
C ALA A 55 -1.72 13.70 6.51
N PRO A 56 -0.75 14.56 6.88
CA PRO A 56 0.45 14.72 6.08
C PRO A 56 1.31 13.46 6.20
N CYS A 57 1.56 12.80 5.08
CA CYS A 57 2.30 11.54 5.02
C CYS A 57 3.46 11.57 4.03
N ALA A 58 4.36 10.61 4.16
CA ALA A 58 5.44 10.34 3.23
C ALA A 58 5.54 8.83 3.00
N PHE A 59 6.04 8.45 1.82
CA PHE A 59 6.33 7.07 1.44
C PHE A 59 7.84 6.88 1.34
N MET A 60 8.32 5.69 1.70
CA MET A 60 9.69 5.23 1.43
C MET A 60 9.66 3.80 0.90
N GLY A 61 10.19 3.62 -0.30
CA GLY A 61 10.25 2.33 -0.97
C GLY A 61 11.15 2.39 -2.19
N SER A 62 11.41 1.23 -2.79
CA SER A 62 12.29 1.09 -3.94
C SER A 62 11.55 1.32 -5.26
N LEU A 63 12.06 2.23 -6.09
CA LEU A 63 11.61 2.45 -7.46
C LEU A 63 12.82 2.47 -8.42
N ALA A 64 12.65 1.91 -9.61
CA ALA A 64 13.63 1.95 -10.70
C ALA A 64 13.13 2.87 -11.82
N PRO A 65 14.01 3.50 -12.61
CA PRO A 65 13.58 4.34 -13.73
C PRO A 65 12.96 3.49 -14.85
N GLY A 66 11.89 3.96 -15.50
CA GLY A 66 11.27 3.30 -16.66
C GLY A 66 9.78 3.64 -16.82
N PRO A 67 9.10 3.19 -17.89
CA PRO A 67 7.65 3.37 -18.08
C PRO A 67 6.88 2.23 -17.40
N PRO A 68 6.99 2.13 -16.07
CA PRO A 68 5.87 2.37 -15.13
C PRO A 68 6.32 3.12 -13.84
N ALA A 69 7.51 3.73 -13.86
CA ALA A 69 8.08 4.46 -12.75
C ALA A 69 7.45 5.86 -12.65
N LEU A 70 6.86 6.15 -11.49
CA LEU A 70 6.47 7.51 -11.11
C LEU A 70 7.69 8.34 -10.62
N GLY A 71 8.92 8.01 -11.04
CA GLY A 71 10.15 8.73 -10.64
C GLY A 71 11.42 8.27 -11.34
N ASN A 72 12.43 9.15 -11.38
CA ASN A 72 13.80 8.80 -11.75
C ASN A 72 14.37 7.87 -10.66
N GLY A 73 14.92 6.72 -11.02
CA GLY A 73 15.23 5.62 -10.10
C GLY A 73 16.04 5.96 -8.85
N GLY A 74 15.80 5.16 -7.80
CA GLY A 74 16.33 5.35 -6.45
C GLY A 74 15.20 5.45 -5.41
N LEU A 75 15.59 5.52 -4.13
CA LEU A 75 14.70 5.68 -2.97
C LEU A 75 13.72 6.84 -3.21
N CYS A 76 12.43 6.55 -3.33
CA CYS A 76 11.44 7.55 -3.71
C CYS A 76 10.64 8.03 -2.50
N PHE A 77 10.81 9.31 -2.18
CA PHE A 77 9.87 10.09 -1.38
C PHE A 77 8.81 10.64 -2.33
N LEU A 78 7.72 9.91 -2.53
CA LEU A 78 6.59 10.44 -3.29
C LEU A 78 5.80 11.40 -2.40
N PRO A 79 5.67 12.71 -2.75
CA PRO A 79 4.54 13.47 -2.25
C PRO A 79 3.27 12.87 -2.87
N PRO A 80 2.18 12.68 -2.10
CA PRO A 80 0.97 12.06 -2.63
C PRO A 80 0.40 12.91 -3.78
N PRO A 81 0.04 12.34 -4.95
CA PRO A 81 -0.77 13.07 -5.91
C PRO A 81 -2.08 12.36 -6.29
N MET A 82 -3.06 13.25 -6.55
CA MET A 82 -4.18 13.18 -7.49
C MET A 82 -5.11 11.95 -7.44
N SER A 83 -6.28 12.20 -6.87
CA SER A 83 -7.51 11.41 -7.00
C SER A 83 -7.92 11.19 -8.46
N TRP A 84 -8.21 9.94 -8.83
CA TRP A 84 -8.88 9.58 -10.08
C TRP A 84 -10.06 8.64 -9.78
N VAL A 85 -11.19 8.88 -10.47
CA VAL A 85 -12.53 8.34 -10.18
C VAL A 85 -12.81 7.07 -11.00
N PRO A 86 -13.47 6.03 -10.46
CA PRO A 86 -13.96 4.88 -11.22
C PRO A 86 -15.47 4.90 -11.50
N ALA A 87 -15.89 4.02 -12.41
CA ALA A 87 -17.28 3.69 -12.75
C ALA A 87 -17.74 2.39 -12.04
N PRO A 88 -19.05 2.18 -11.81
CA PRO A 88 -19.55 1.11 -10.95
C PRO A 88 -19.72 -0.26 -11.65
N GLY A 89 -19.43 -1.35 -10.92
CA GLY A 89 -20.01 -2.69 -11.11
C GLY A 89 -19.13 -3.71 -11.87
N GLY A 90 -18.60 -4.71 -11.15
CA GLY A 90 -18.07 -5.95 -11.72
C GLY A 90 -17.04 -6.66 -10.83
N LEU A 91 -16.77 -7.93 -11.11
CA LEU A 91 -15.78 -8.78 -10.40
C LEU A 91 -14.37 -8.32 -10.78
N LEU A 92 -13.42 -8.31 -9.84
CA LEU A 92 -12.06 -7.85 -10.13
C LEU A 92 -11.12 -9.04 -10.38
N SER A 93 -10.57 -9.11 -11.59
CA SER A 93 -9.37 -9.89 -11.87
C SER A 93 -8.16 -8.98 -11.70
N HIS A 94 -7.48 -9.12 -10.57
CA HIS A 94 -6.19 -8.49 -10.32
C HIS A 94 -5.11 -9.33 -10.98
N GLN A 95 -4.41 -8.73 -11.94
CA GLN A 95 -3.07 -9.18 -12.28
C GLN A 95 -2.16 -8.12 -11.66
N PRO A 96 -1.36 -8.45 -10.63
CA PRO A 96 -0.16 -7.66 -10.41
C PRO A 96 0.56 -7.65 -11.76
N VAL A 97 1.24 -6.56 -12.12
CA VAL A 97 2.23 -6.68 -13.20
C VAL A 97 3.35 -7.60 -12.68
N SER A 98 3.09 -8.89 -12.72
CA SER A 98 4.04 -9.96 -12.59
C SER A 98 4.67 -10.03 -13.97
N PHE A 99 5.78 -9.31 -14.10
CA PHE A 99 6.72 -9.59 -15.16
C PHE A 99 6.99 -11.12 -15.19
N PRO A 100 7.19 -11.74 -16.36
CA PRO A 100 7.34 -13.18 -16.49
C PRO A 100 8.36 -13.75 -15.50
N ALA A 101 8.12 -14.99 -15.03
CA ALA A 101 8.95 -15.69 -14.05
C ALA A 101 10.45 -15.43 -14.26
N GLY A 102 11.05 -14.62 -13.37
CA GLY A 102 12.42 -14.12 -13.51
C GLY A 102 12.63 -12.66 -13.10
N PHE A 103 11.56 -11.87 -12.97
CA PHE A 103 11.63 -10.51 -12.41
C PHE A 103 11.26 -10.55 -10.92
N SER A 104 12.27 -10.55 -10.06
CA SER A 104 12.09 -10.33 -8.62
C SER A 104 11.63 -8.89 -8.35
N ASN A 105 11.08 -8.64 -7.15
CA ASN A 105 11.02 -7.28 -6.64
C ASN A 105 12.41 -6.62 -6.72
N LEU A 106 12.43 -5.29 -6.84
CA LEU A 106 13.66 -4.53 -6.60
C LEU A 106 14.18 -4.83 -5.18
N PRO A 107 15.49 -4.69 -4.92
CA PRO A 107 16.01 -4.76 -3.57
C PRO A 107 15.20 -3.88 -2.63
N ASP A 108 14.73 -4.44 -1.51
CA ASP A 108 14.00 -3.68 -0.50
C ASP A 108 14.91 -2.62 0.14
N VAL A 109 14.29 -1.58 0.72
CA VAL A 109 14.97 -0.51 1.44
C VAL A 109 15.86 -1.08 2.54
N THR A 110 17.09 -0.57 2.67
CA THR A 110 18.07 -1.03 3.67
C THR A 110 18.17 -0.10 4.88
N ALA A 111 18.79 -0.57 5.97
CA ALA A 111 19.04 0.28 7.14
C ALA A 111 19.94 1.48 6.79
N GLU A 112 20.87 1.32 5.84
CA GLU A 112 21.73 2.40 5.34
C GLU A 112 20.91 3.47 4.61
N ASP A 113 19.90 3.07 3.82
CA ASP A 113 19.00 4.04 3.20
C ASP A 113 18.18 4.80 4.24
N PHE A 114 17.76 4.10 5.31
CA PHE A 114 16.95 4.66 6.39
C PHE A 114 17.71 5.66 7.26
N GLU A 115 19.04 5.54 7.39
CA GLU A 115 19.88 6.51 8.11
C GLU A 115 19.77 7.94 7.54
N ARG A 116 19.36 8.07 6.28
CA ARG A 116 19.16 9.37 5.62
C ARG A 116 17.84 10.04 5.99
N VAL A 117 16.96 9.36 6.71
CA VAL A 117 15.65 9.87 7.12
C VAL A 117 15.80 10.79 8.34
N GLU A 118 15.37 12.04 8.20
CA GLU A 118 15.33 12.97 9.34
C GLU A 118 14.13 12.65 10.26
N LEU A 119 14.35 11.85 11.30
CA LEU A 119 13.31 11.36 12.23
C LEU A 119 12.51 12.49 12.92
N SER A 120 13.12 13.67 13.10
CA SER A 120 12.49 14.85 13.73
C SER A 120 11.22 15.30 12.99
N GLN A 121 11.12 15.01 11.69
CA GLN A 121 10.01 15.41 10.82
C GLN A 121 8.77 14.53 10.97
N TYR A 122 8.88 13.41 11.68
CA TYR A 122 7.84 12.40 11.79
C TYR A 122 7.30 12.30 13.22
N LYS A 123 6.01 12.01 13.32
CA LYS A 123 5.33 11.64 14.58
C LYS A 123 5.06 10.14 14.65
N TRP A 124 4.99 9.48 13.49
CA TRP A 124 4.70 8.07 13.36
C TRP A 124 5.46 7.48 12.17
N ILE A 125 5.99 6.26 12.31
CA ILE A 125 6.57 5.49 11.20
C ILE A 125 5.95 4.08 11.19
N HIS A 126 5.46 3.66 10.02
CA HIS A 126 4.84 2.36 9.78
C HIS A 126 5.67 1.54 8.79
N TRP A 127 5.95 0.28 9.12
CA TRP A 127 6.64 -0.66 8.25
C TRP A 127 5.71 -1.78 7.79
N GLU A 128 5.59 -1.95 6.47
CA GLU A 128 5.16 -3.22 5.88
C GLU A 128 6.28 -4.25 6.07
N GLY A 129 6.02 -5.37 6.74
CA GLY A 129 7.01 -6.41 7.02
C GLY A 129 7.49 -7.11 5.74
N ARG A 130 8.77 -6.96 5.40
CA ARG A 130 9.37 -7.49 4.16
C ARG A 130 10.75 -8.10 4.39
N ASN A 131 11.79 -7.27 4.51
CA ASN A 131 13.17 -7.67 4.75
C ASN A 131 13.50 -7.51 6.25
N ALA A 132 12.92 -8.38 7.08
CA ALA A 132 12.88 -8.20 8.53
C ALA A 132 14.24 -7.95 9.19
N VAL A 133 15.33 -8.57 8.71
CA VAL A 133 16.69 -8.34 9.24
C VAL A 133 17.12 -6.87 9.14
N GLU A 134 16.82 -6.22 8.01
CA GLU A 134 17.13 -4.80 7.82
C GLU A 134 16.12 -3.91 8.57
N GLN A 135 14.83 -4.26 8.54
CA GLN A 135 13.79 -3.49 9.21
C GLN A 135 13.96 -3.46 10.73
N VAL A 136 14.44 -4.55 11.34
CA VAL A 136 14.81 -4.56 12.77
C VAL A 136 15.88 -3.52 13.08
N LYS A 137 16.89 -3.35 12.22
CA LYS A 137 17.92 -2.31 12.40
C LYS A 137 17.30 -0.91 12.30
N MET A 138 16.40 -0.68 11.34
CA MET A 138 15.67 0.60 11.21
C MET A 138 14.85 0.92 12.48
N LEU A 139 14.12 -0.07 13.00
CA LEU A 139 13.32 0.07 14.22
C LEU A 139 14.21 0.40 15.43
N GLN A 140 15.36 -0.27 15.56
CA GLN A 140 16.35 0.01 16.62
C GLN A 140 16.94 1.43 16.52
N GLN A 141 17.16 1.96 15.30
CA GLN A 141 17.58 3.36 15.12
C GLN A 141 16.53 4.34 15.66
N VAL A 142 15.23 4.06 15.46
CA VAL A 142 14.15 4.90 16.02
C VAL A 142 14.05 4.77 17.54
N GLU A 143 14.26 3.57 18.09
CA GLU A 143 14.31 3.38 19.55
C GLU A 143 15.47 4.16 20.19
N GLU A 144 16.66 4.14 19.58
CA GLU A 144 17.81 4.91 20.03
C GLU A 144 17.53 6.42 19.98
N HIS A 145 16.97 6.91 18.87
CA HIS A 145 16.52 8.29 18.76
C HIS A 145 15.52 8.66 19.86
N ASN A 146 14.53 7.80 20.13
CA ASN A 146 13.52 8.02 21.16
C ASN A 146 14.08 8.01 22.59
N ARG A 147 15.19 7.28 22.84
CA ARG A 147 15.92 7.32 24.13
C ARG A 147 16.61 8.66 24.34
N ALA A 148 17.17 9.25 23.28
CA ALA A 148 17.87 10.52 23.32
C ALA A 148 16.94 11.76 23.34
N CYS A 149 15.68 11.61 22.93
CA CYS A 149 14.74 12.73 22.80
C CYS A 149 13.69 12.82 23.94
N PRO A 150 13.21 14.04 24.28
CA PRO A 150 12.06 14.23 25.17
C PRO A 150 10.81 13.49 24.68
N VAL A 151 9.92 13.10 25.60
CA VAL A 151 8.69 12.36 25.29
C VAL A 151 7.85 13.03 24.20
N SER A 152 7.76 14.37 24.21
CA SER A 152 7.01 15.16 23.23
C SER A 152 7.59 15.13 21.81
N GLN A 153 8.83 14.69 21.64
CA GLN A 153 9.52 14.59 20.36
C GLN A 153 9.65 13.16 19.84
N ARG A 154 9.34 12.16 20.67
CA ARG A 154 9.43 10.74 20.31
C ARG A 154 8.54 10.41 19.11
N VAL A 155 9.01 9.44 18.34
CA VAL A 155 8.35 8.92 17.14
C VAL A 155 7.66 7.60 17.52
N ALA A 156 6.35 7.53 17.35
CA ALA A 156 5.61 6.28 17.48
C ALA A 156 5.91 5.35 16.30
N THR A 157 5.85 4.04 16.53
CA THR A 157 6.20 3.04 15.52
C THR A 157 5.13 1.97 15.43
N SER A 158 4.91 1.46 14.22
CA SER A 158 4.05 0.30 14.00
C SER A 158 4.59 -0.60 12.89
N VAL A 159 4.28 -1.89 12.94
CA VAL A 159 4.66 -2.87 11.93
C VAL A 159 3.45 -3.66 11.47
N GLU A 160 3.40 -4.00 10.20
CA GLU A 160 2.45 -4.95 9.62
C GLU A 160 3.16 -6.28 9.34
N VAL A 161 2.66 -7.36 9.91
CA VAL A 161 3.06 -8.74 9.61
C VAL A 161 1.92 -9.38 8.82
N GLU A 162 1.97 -9.25 7.50
CA GLU A 162 0.90 -9.70 6.61
C GLU A 162 1.18 -11.05 5.94
N LYS A 163 2.44 -11.34 5.58
CA LYS A 163 2.82 -12.63 4.96
C LYS A 163 3.17 -13.68 6.01
N PRO A 164 2.71 -14.94 5.88
CA PRO A 164 3.08 -16.04 6.77
C PRO A 164 4.51 -16.52 6.48
N ARG A 165 5.50 -15.70 6.86
CA ARG A 165 6.93 -15.98 6.70
C ARG A 165 7.60 -15.87 8.06
N GLN A 166 8.25 -16.95 8.50
CA GLN A 166 8.87 -17.04 9.82
C GLN A 166 9.88 -15.91 10.10
N GLU A 167 10.61 -15.46 9.07
CA GLU A 167 11.55 -14.35 9.16
C GLU A 167 10.88 -13.04 9.62
N LEU A 168 9.60 -12.81 9.32
CA LEU A 168 8.88 -11.60 9.70
C LEU A 168 8.46 -11.60 11.17
N TYR A 169 8.42 -12.76 11.83
CA TYR A 169 7.90 -12.87 13.20
C TYR A 169 8.81 -12.22 14.25
N GLN A 170 10.07 -11.91 13.89
CA GLN A 170 10.92 -11.06 14.74
C GLN A 170 10.37 -9.64 14.90
N LEU A 171 9.53 -9.16 13.96
CA LEU A 171 8.95 -7.83 14.00
C LEU A 171 7.88 -7.66 15.09
N PHE A 172 7.29 -8.76 15.60
CA PHE A 172 6.32 -8.69 16.71
C PHE A 172 6.86 -7.91 17.92
N GLY A 173 8.17 -7.98 18.17
CA GLY A 173 8.82 -7.29 19.30
C GLY A 173 8.97 -5.77 19.15
N TYR A 174 8.43 -5.15 18.10
CA TYR A 174 8.66 -3.75 17.77
C TYR A 174 7.38 -2.99 17.42
N GLY A 175 7.25 -1.77 17.95
CA GLY A 175 6.10 -0.91 17.65
C GLY A 175 4.76 -1.48 18.12
N ASP A 176 3.68 -0.86 17.65
CA ASP A 176 2.35 -1.48 17.59
C ASP A 176 2.28 -2.44 16.41
N VAL A 177 1.53 -3.54 16.52
CA VAL A 177 1.57 -4.62 15.54
C VAL A 177 0.21 -4.85 14.90
N PHE A 178 0.19 -4.85 13.57
CA PHE A 178 -0.92 -5.35 12.75
C PHE A 178 -0.57 -6.76 12.28
N VAL A 179 -1.42 -7.74 12.55
CA VAL A 179 -1.23 -9.13 12.13
C VAL A 179 -2.38 -9.59 11.24
N SER A 180 -2.07 -10.13 10.07
CA SER A 180 -3.10 -10.57 9.11
C SER A 180 -3.78 -11.87 9.54
N LYS A 181 -4.97 -12.09 8.97
CA LYS A 181 -5.71 -13.37 9.06
C LYS A 181 -4.88 -14.56 8.56
N ASP A 182 -4.02 -14.38 7.56
CA ASP A 182 -3.21 -15.46 7.01
C ASP A 182 -2.04 -15.85 7.93
N VAL A 183 -1.39 -14.86 8.55
CA VAL A 183 -0.38 -15.11 9.59
C VAL A 183 -1.01 -15.77 10.81
N ALA A 184 -2.18 -15.31 11.23
CA ALA A 184 -2.92 -15.93 12.33
C ALA A 184 -3.19 -17.43 12.09
N LYS A 185 -3.61 -17.79 10.88
CA LYS A 185 -3.81 -19.19 10.47
C LYS A 185 -2.52 -20.00 10.46
N ASP A 186 -1.39 -19.42 10.07
CA ASP A 186 -0.07 -20.07 10.14
C ASP A 186 0.33 -20.43 11.59
N PHE A 187 -0.10 -19.61 12.56
CA PHE A 187 0.04 -19.91 13.98
C PHE A 187 -1.03 -20.86 14.55
N GLY A 188 -1.99 -21.29 13.72
CA GLY A 188 -3.07 -22.20 14.13
C GLY A 188 -4.25 -21.53 14.84
N PHE A 189 -4.40 -20.20 14.72
CA PHE A 189 -5.56 -19.47 15.25
C PHE A 189 -6.69 -19.39 14.21
N HIS A 190 -7.94 -19.45 14.69
CA HIS A 190 -9.13 -19.49 13.84
C HIS A 190 -10.01 -18.24 13.96
N SER A 191 -9.65 -17.31 14.86
CA SER A 191 -10.31 -16.01 15.01
C SER A 191 -9.32 -14.90 15.37
N ALA A 192 -9.70 -13.65 15.12
CA ALA A 192 -8.90 -12.49 15.52
C ALA A 192 -8.77 -12.41 17.06
N ALA A 193 -9.84 -12.73 17.81
CA ALA A 193 -9.80 -12.82 19.27
C ALA A 193 -8.80 -13.86 19.81
N GLU A 194 -8.74 -15.06 19.22
CA GLU A 194 -7.72 -16.06 19.56
C GLU A 194 -6.31 -15.55 19.22
N THR A 195 -6.17 -14.92 18.06
CA THR A 195 -4.89 -14.40 17.57
C THR A 195 -4.32 -13.36 18.50
N VAL A 196 -5.09 -12.32 18.84
CA VAL A 196 -4.59 -11.26 19.71
C VAL A 196 -4.29 -11.80 21.11
N LYS A 197 -5.08 -12.74 21.64
CA LYS A 197 -4.78 -13.38 22.94
C LYS A 197 -3.51 -14.24 22.89
N GLY A 198 -3.35 -15.04 21.85
CA GLY A 198 -2.26 -16.01 21.71
C GLY A 198 -0.92 -15.38 21.36
N LEU A 199 -0.92 -14.27 20.61
CA LEU A 199 0.31 -13.61 20.15
C LEU A 199 0.75 -12.41 21.00
N TYR A 200 -0.08 -11.92 21.92
CA TYR A 200 0.27 -10.73 22.72
C TYR A 200 1.55 -10.90 23.55
N GLY A 201 1.84 -12.11 24.01
CA GLY A 201 3.11 -12.39 24.71
C GLY A 201 4.36 -12.14 23.85
N ARG A 202 4.23 -11.98 22.54
CA ARG A 202 5.31 -11.67 21.60
C ARG A 202 5.47 -10.18 21.32
N VAL A 203 4.49 -9.35 21.68
CA VAL A 203 4.58 -7.91 21.46
C VAL A 203 5.35 -7.21 22.58
N ARG A 204 5.98 -6.07 22.27
CA ARG A 204 6.71 -5.32 23.29
C ARG A 204 5.76 -4.76 24.38
N PRO A 205 6.24 -4.60 25.63
CA PRO A 205 5.44 -3.98 26.68
C PRO A 205 4.94 -2.59 26.27
N GLY A 206 3.64 -2.35 26.47
CA GLY A 206 3.00 -1.08 26.14
C GLY A 206 2.43 -0.98 24.71
N ALA A 207 2.70 -1.96 23.83
CA ALA A 207 2.20 -1.96 22.46
C ALA A 207 0.74 -2.42 22.36
N VAL A 208 0.12 -2.09 21.23
CA VAL A 208 -1.18 -2.60 20.81
C VAL A 208 -0.98 -3.68 19.73
N LEU A 209 -1.65 -4.83 19.89
CA LEU A 209 -1.74 -5.87 18.87
C LEU A 209 -3.13 -5.81 18.23
N ILE A 210 -3.17 -5.76 16.90
CA ILE A 210 -4.38 -5.52 16.11
C ILE A 210 -4.48 -6.61 15.03
N CYS A 211 -5.65 -7.24 14.91
CA CYS A 211 -5.89 -8.30 13.95
C CYS A 211 -7.24 -8.09 13.22
N PRO A 212 -7.22 -7.54 11.99
CA PRO A 212 -8.41 -7.52 11.14
C PRO A 212 -8.75 -8.92 10.64
N TRP A 213 -10.05 -9.22 10.56
CA TRP A 213 -10.61 -10.53 10.17
C TRP A 213 -11.65 -10.43 9.06
N ALA A 214 -11.43 -9.52 8.12
CA ALA A 214 -12.29 -9.27 6.96
C ALA A 214 -13.75 -8.99 7.38
N GLU A 215 -14.72 -9.74 6.88
CA GLU A 215 -16.15 -9.59 7.16
C GLU A 215 -16.52 -9.75 8.64
N ASN A 216 -15.66 -10.39 9.44
CA ASN A 216 -15.86 -10.56 10.88
C ASN A 216 -15.26 -9.40 11.70
N GLY A 217 -14.91 -8.28 11.06
CA GLY A 217 -14.44 -7.09 11.76
C GLY A 217 -12.97 -7.15 12.13
N ALA A 218 -12.61 -6.63 13.30
CA ALA A 218 -11.25 -6.67 13.82
C ALA A 218 -11.24 -6.78 15.34
N ASP A 219 -10.23 -7.46 15.87
CA ASP A 219 -9.92 -7.48 17.30
C ASP A 219 -8.60 -6.77 17.59
N ALA A 220 -8.50 -6.17 18.77
CA ALA A 220 -7.27 -5.61 19.29
C ALA A 220 -7.10 -5.88 20.78
N MET A 221 -5.85 -5.89 21.23
CA MET A 221 -5.51 -5.96 22.65
C MET A 221 -4.35 -5.01 22.94
N GLY A 222 -4.50 -4.21 24.00
CA GLY A 222 -3.49 -3.25 24.46
C GLY A 222 -2.90 -3.62 25.82
N PRO A 223 -2.12 -2.72 26.44
CA PRO A 223 -1.39 -2.99 27.69
C PRO A 223 -2.29 -3.27 28.91
N ASP A 224 -3.57 -2.94 28.83
CA ASP A 224 -4.56 -3.28 29.85
C ASP A 224 -5.05 -4.74 29.77
N GLY A 225 -4.61 -5.49 28.74
CA GLY A 225 -4.99 -6.88 28.50
C GLY A 225 -6.47 -7.07 28.11
N ARG A 226 -7.19 -5.97 27.79
CA ARG A 226 -8.60 -6.05 27.42
C ARG A 226 -8.74 -6.31 25.92
N LEU A 227 -9.54 -7.32 25.60
CA LEU A 227 -9.95 -7.58 24.22
C LEU A 227 -10.96 -6.51 23.79
N VAL A 228 -10.70 -5.87 22.65
CA VAL A 228 -11.62 -4.95 21.98
C VAL A 228 -11.98 -5.56 20.63
N HIS A 229 -13.26 -5.86 20.44
CA HIS A 229 -13.81 -6.29 19.16
C HIS A 229 -14.58 -5.14 18.53
N VAL A 230 -14.52 -5.03 17.20
CA VAL A 230 -15.39 -4.14 16.43
C VAL A 230 -15.84 -4.86 15.15
N ASP A 231 -17.15 -4.87 14.92
CA ASP A 231 -17.76 -5.46 13.73
C ASP A 231 -17.32 -4.76 12.43
N ALA A 232 -17.25 -5.52 11.35
CA ALA A 232 -17.06 -4.94 10.02
C ALA A 232 -18.29 -4.12 9.62
N PHE A 233 -18.07 -3.04 8.88
CA PHE A 233 -19.14 -2.36 8.16
C PHE A 233 -19.24 -2.95 6.75
N SER A 234 -20.16 -3.89 6.54
CA SER A 234 -20.37 -4.49 5.21
C SER A 234 -21.35 -3.64 4.38
N PRO A 235 -20.94 -3.09 3.22
CA PRO A 235 -21.87 -2.42 2.32
C PRO A 235 -22.83 -3.44 1.70
N GLU A 236 -24.01 -2.99 1.26
CA GLU A 236 -25.01 -3.86 0.60
C GLU A 236 -24.47 -4.60 -0.63
N THR A 237 -23.46 -4.02 -1.29
CA THR A 237 -22.78 -4.65 -2.43
C THR A 237 -21.29 -4.43 -2.31
N ILE A 238 -20.55 -5.53 -2.29
CA ILE A 238 -19.09 -5.56 -2.32
C ILE A 238 -18.66 -5.54 -3.79
N VAL A 239 -17.95 -4.49 -4.19
CA VAL A 239 -17.51 -4.27 -5.58
C VAL A 239 -15.99 -4.37 -5.71
N ASP A 240 -15.26 -3.94 -4.67
CA ASP A 240 -13.81 -3.96 -4.62
C ASP A 240 -13.32 -4.14 -3.17
N THR A 241 -12.41 -5.09 -2.95
CA THR A 241 -11.77 -5.35 -1.66
C THR A 241 -10.26 -5.10 -1.71
N LEU A 242 -9.70 -4.72 -2.85
CA LEU A 242 -8.28 -4.44 -3.02
C LEU A 242 -7.89 -3.22 -2.16
N GLY A 243 -6.89 -3.38 -1.30
CA GLY A 243 -6.45 -2.33 -0.38
C GLY A 243 -7.39 -2.05 0.80
N ALA A 244 -8.40 -2.88 1.05
CA ALA A 244 -9.28 -2.73 2.22
C ALA A 244 -8.51 -2.88 3.55
N GLY A 245 -7.56 -3.81 3.62
CA GLY A 245 -6.65 -3.98 4.76
C GLY A 245 -5.76 -2.75 4.98
N ASP A 246 -5.16 -2.23 3.91
CA ASP A 246 -4.33 -1.01 3.95
C ASP A 246 -5.14 0.21 4.42
N THR A 247 -6.39 0.30 3.97
CA THR A 247 -7.35 1.33 4.39
C THR A 247 -7.62 1.25 5.88
N PHE A 248 -7.84 0.04 6.40
CA PHE A 248 -8.01 -0.19 7.83
C PHE A 248 -6.74 0.20 8.61
N ASN A 249 -5.57 -0.29 8.21
CA ASN A 249 -4.30 0.00 8.87
C ASN A 249 -4.04 1.50 8.94
N ALA A 250 -4.16 2.22 7.82
CA ALA A 250 -3.97 3.66 7.74
C ALA A 250 -4.93 4.44 8.65
N ALA A 251 -6.21 4.06 8.70
CA ALA A 251 -7.19 4.73 9.54
C ALA A 251 -6.93 4.48 11.04
N VAL A 252 -6.51 3.26 11.42
CA VAL A 252 -6.10 2.97 12.80
C VAL A 252 -4.84 3.76 13.17
N ILE A 253 -3.81 3.77 12.31
CA ILE A 253 -2.58 4.55 12.51
C ILE A 253 -2.92 6.03 12.72
N LEU A 254 -3.78 6.62 11.90
CA LEU A 254 -4.19 8.01 12.07
C LEU A 254 -4.87 8.23 13.42
N ALA A 255 -5.80 7.36 13.81
CA ALA A 255 -6.50 7.47 15.08
C ALA A 255 -5.52 7.40 16.27
N LEU A 256 -4.62 6.42 16.29
CA LEU A 256 -3.60 6.27 17.33
C LEU A 256 -2.63 7.46 17.37
N SER A 257 -2.22 7.97 16.20
CA SER A 257 -1.33 9.14 16.09
C SER A 257 -1.93 10.44 16.64
N GLN A 258 -3.26 10.51 16.76
CA GLN A 258 -4.00 11.62 17.37
C GLN A 258 -4.21 11.44 18.88
N GLY A 259 -3.57 10.43 19.50
CA GLY A 259 -3.70 10.13 20.92
C GLY A 259 -5.02 9.45 21.29
N LYS A 260 -5.79 8.97 20.31
CA LYS A 260 -6.98 8.16 20.60
C LYS A 260 -6.50 6.79 21.08
N HIS A 261 -6.94 6.38 22.27
CA HIS A 261 -6.64 5.04 22.77
C HIS A 261 -7.34 3.99 21.88
N PRO A 262 -6.82 2.74 21.78
CA PRO A 262 -7.51 1.59 21.17
C PRO A 262 -8.83 1.27 21.92
N THR A 263 -9.81 2.14 21.78
CA THR A 263 -11.17 1.99 22.29
C THR A 263 -12.09 1.69 21.12
N HIS A 264 -13.28 1.17 21.42
CA HIS A 264 -14.33 0.86 20.46
C HIS A 264 -14.51 1.95 19.38
N THR A 265 -14.47 3.24 19.76
CA THR A 265 -14.69 4.38 18.86
C THR A 265 -13.55 4.60 17.85
N SER A 266 -12.30 4.32 18.23
CA SER A 266 -11.12 4.49 17.36
C SER A 266 -11.10 3.44 16.25
N PHE A 267 -11.44 2.20 16.60
CA PHE A 267 -11.55 1.09 15.65
C PHE A 267 -12.82 1.15 14.80
N GLN A 268 -13.94 1.64 15.35
CA GLN A 268 -15.17 1.88 14.58
C GLN A 268 -14.94 2.85 13.41
N GLY A 269 -14.21 3.95 13.61
CA GLY A 269 -13.89 4.88 12.52
C GLY A 269 -13.02 4.25 11.41
N ALA A 270 -12.08 3.37 11.80
CA ALA A 270 -11.21 2.69 10.86
C ALA A 270 -11.92 1.59 10.06
N LEU A 271 -12.78 0.78 10.71
CA LEU A 271 -13.61 -0.23 10.05
C LEU A 271 -14.74 0.40 9.24
N TRP A 272 -15.25 1.55 9.66
CA TRP A 272 -16.16 2.35 8.84
C TRP A 272 -15.49 2.85 7.55
N GLY A 273 -14.24 3.31 7.63
CA GLY A 273 -13.44 3.68 6.46
C GLY A 273 -13.13 2.50 5.54
N ALA A 274 -12.73 1.36 6.10
CA ALA A 274 -12.45 0.14 5.33
C ALA A 274 -13.72 -0.47 4.70
N GLY A 275 -14.83 -0.49 5.43
CA GLY A 275 -16.13 -0.97 4.97
C GLY A 275 -16.82 -0.05 3.96
N ARG A 276 -16.52 1.26 4.01
CA ARG A 276 -16.91 2.24 2.98
C ARG A 276 -15.77 2.57 2.02
N GLY A 277 -14.90 1.62 1.68
CA GLY A 277 -13.89 1.78 0.63
C GLY A 277 -14.40 2.44 -0.68
N ARG A 278 -15.72 2.46 -0.90
CA ARG A 278 -16.44 3.38 -1.82
C ARG A 278 -15.91 4.82 -1.85
N TRP A 279 -15.65 5.50 -0.73
CA TRP A 279 -15.27 6.93 -0.78
C TRP A 279 -13.83 7.19 -1.24
N LEU A 280 -12.94 6.22 -1.05
CA LEU A 280 -11.54 6.30 -1.45
C LEU A 280 -11.33 6.00 -2.93
N TRP A 281 -12.24 5.21 -3.49
CA TRP A 281 -12.18 4.70 -4.85
C TRP A 281 -13.49 4.96 -5.58
N GLY A 282 -14.11 6.14 -5.42
CA GLY A 282 -15.27 6.55 -6.23
C GLY A 282 -16.44 7.17 -5.46
N GLU A 283 -16.40 8.49 -5.30
CA GLU A 283 -17.48 9.43 -5.67
C GLU A 283 -17.10 10.86 -5.20
N LEU A 284 -16.64 11.70 -6.14
CA LEU A 284 -16.80 13.16 -6.08
C LEU A 284 -17.55 13.57 -7.36
N PRO A 285 -18.45 14.57 -7.32
CA PRO A 285 -19.22 14.98 -8.48
C PRO A 285 -18.29 15.42 -9.61
N ALA A 286 -18.48 14.83 -10.79
CA ALA A 286 -17.70 15.15 -11.98
C ALA A 286 -17.77 16.66 -12.27
N THR A 287 -16.65 17.36 -12.15
CA THR A 287 -16.48 18.64 -12.84
C THR A 287 -16.41 18.33 -14.33
N PRO A 288 -17.27 18.92 -15.18
CA PRO A 288 -17.25 18.65 -16.61
C PRO A 288 -15.89 19.05 -17.18
N VAL A 289 -15.24 18.09 -17.85
CA VAL A 289 -14.09 18.38 -18.72
C VAL A 289 -14.64 19.15 -19.91
N PRO A 290 -14.14 20.36 -20.23
CA PRO A 290 -14.59 21.07 -21.41
C PRO A 290 -14.26 20.23 -22.64
N ALA A 291 -15.27 20.03 -23.50
CA ALA A 291 -15.08 19.35 -24.78
C ALA A 291 -13.98 20.07 -25.56
N GLY A 292 -12.90 19.36 -25.87
CA GLY A 292 -11.88 19.86 -26.77
C GLY A 292 -12.51 20.04 -28.15
N ASP A 293 -12.53 21.28 -28.63
CA ASP A 293 -12.98 21.61 -29.97
C ASP A 293 -12.18 20.79 -31.00
N ALA A 294 -12.92 20.17 -31.92
CA ALA A 294 -12.38 19.47 -33.05
C ALA A 294 -11.47 20.40 -33.87
N VAL A 295 -10.19 20.06 -33.98
CA VAL A 295 -9.26 20.76 -34.87
C VAL A 295 -9.66 20.43 -36.32
N GLY A 296 -10.37 21.37 -36.93
CA GLY A 296 -10.62 21.40 -38.36
C GLY A 296 -9.34 21.63 -39.15
N SER A 297 -9.25 20.95 -40.29
CA SER A 297 -8.26 21.11 -41.34
C SER A 297 -8.20 22.57 -41.85
N GLY A 298 -7.00 23.17 -41.91
CA GLY A 298 -6.74 24.29 -42.83
C GLY A 298 -5.73 25.34 -42.39
N ALA A 299 -4.66 25.45 -43.19
CA ALA A 299 -3.90 26.65 -43.54
C ALA A 299 -2.88 27.28 -42.55
N GLY A 300 -1.62 27.29 -43.00
CA GLY A 300 -0.75 28.48 -42.98
C GLY A 300 0.11 28.72 -41.74
N ALA A 301 1.35 28.24 -41.74
CA ALA A 301 2.39 28.70 -40.82
C ALA A 301 3.09 29.96 -41.38
N PRO A 302 3.29 31.04 -40.59
CA PRO A 302 4.32 32.02 -40.84
C PRO A 302 5.55 31.75 -39.98
N ALA A 303 6.74 31.94 -40.58
CA ALA A 303 8.04 31.78 -39.96
C ALA A 303 8.59 33.13 -39.46
N VAL A 304 9.15 33.19 -38.25
CA VAL A 304 10.24 34.07 -37.74
C VAL A 304 10.64 33.49 -36.36
N GLY A 305 11.86 33.33 -35.85
CA GLY A 305 13.25 33.64 -36.22
C GLY A 305 14.11 33.64 -34.94
N GLY A 306 15.39 33.24 -35.02
CA GLY A 306 16.43 33.57 -34.02
C GLY A 306 17.03 32.43 -33.18
N ALA A 307 18.28 32.06 -33.48
CA ALA A 307 19.23 31.20 -32.73
C ALA A 307 19.84 31.94 -31.49
N PRO A 308 20.84 31.44 -30.70
CA PRO A 308 21.76 30.28 -30.84
C PRO A 308 21.86 29.41 -29.55
N GLY A 309 22.57 28.28 -29.41
CA GLY A 309 23.52 27.48 -30.19
C GLY A 309 24.05 26.32 -29.31
N TYR A 310 24.85 25.42 -29.91
CA TYR A 310 25.64 24.31 -29.31
C TYR A 310 24.87 23.11 -28.72
N SER A 311 25.24 21.83 -28.90
CA SER A 311 26.10 21.08 -29.81
C SER A 311 25.89 19.60 -29.44
N SER A 312 25.47 18.75 -30.38
CA SER A 312 25.35 17.30 -30.16
C SER A 312 26.71 16.59 -30.21
N PRO A 313 26.81 15.39 -29.61
CA PRO A 313 27.55 14.32 -30.26
C PRO A 313 26.70 13.07 -30.52
N SER A 314 26.70 12.70 -31.80
CA SER A 314 26.80 11.36 -32.40
C SER A 314 25.92 10.20 -31.92
N ARG A 315 25.09 9.75 -32.88
CA ARG A 315 24.40 8.46 -32.99
C ARG A 315 25.37 7.26 -32.94
N GLY A 316 25.09 6.32 -32.05
CA GLY A 316 25.55 4.92 -32.16
C GLY A 316 24.40 4.03 -32.64
N ARG A 317 24.50 3.52 -33.87
CA ARG A 317 23.60 2.51 -34.45
C ARG A 317 24.01 1.13 -33.90
N CYS A 318 23.06 0.34 -33.39
CA CYS A 318 23.25 -1.12 -33.33
C CYS A 318 21.96 -1.86 -33.69
N ARG A 319 22.17 -2.98 -34.39
CA ARG A 319 21.27 -3.68 -35.30
C ARG A 319 20.20 -4.52 -34.61
N GLU A 320 19.06 -4.63 -35.28
CA GLU A 320 18.10 -5.72 -35.15
C GLU A 320 18.76 -7.08 -35.44
N ARG A 321 18.47 -8.06 -34.59
CA ARG A 321 18.46 -9.48 -34.97
C ARG A 321 17.21 -10.11 -34.39
N GLY A 322 16.37 -10.60 -35.30
CA GLY A 322 15.23 -11.43 -34.98
C GLY A 322 15.64 -12.77 -34.38
N GLY A 323 14.76 -13.29 -33.54
CA GLY A 323 14.79 -14.64 -33.00
C GLY A 323 13.40 -14.93 -32.47
N GLY A 324 12.57 -15.59 -33.28
CA GLY A 324 11.31 -16.14 -32.83
C GLY A 324 11.57 -17.26 -31.83
N ALA A 325 10.92 -17.18 -30.68
CA ALA A 325 10.75 -18.30 -29.77
C ALA A 325 9.33 -18.16 -29.19
N GLY A 326 8.43 -19.03 -29.63
CA GLY A 326 7.17 -19.24 -28.95
C GLY A 326 7.45 -19.83 -27.57
N CYS A 327 6.92 -19.20 -26.53
CA CYS A 327 6.96 -19.73 -25.18
C CYS A 327 5.53 -19.70 -24.63
N GLY A 328 4.90 -20.87 -24.62
CA GLY A 328 3.71 -21.12 -23.83
C GLY A 328 4.07 -20.97 -22.35
N GLY A 329 3.42 -20.03 -21.68
CA GLY A 329 3.55 -19.82 -20.24
C GLY A 329 2.33 -20.40 -19.53
N SER A 330 2.50 -21.55 -18.89
CA SER A 330 1.54 -22.09 -17.92
C SER A 330 1.43 -21.12 -16.74
N SER A 331 0.23 -20.61 -16.50
CA SER A 331 -0.08 -19.79 -15.33
C SER A 331 -0.38 -20.69 -14.14
N ARG A 332 0.35 -20.54 -13.03
CA ARG A 332 -0.01 -21.18 -11.75
C ARG A 332 -0.98 -20.27 -11.00
N LEU A 333 -2.13 -20.84 -10.66
CA LEU A 333 -3.22 -20.25 -9.91
C LEU A 333 -2.80 -19.83 -8.48
N LEU A 334 -3.23 -18.64 -8.07
CA LEU A 334 -3.66 -18.39 -6.70
C LEU A 334 -5.17 -18.17 -6.77
N GLN A 335 -5.95 -19.22 -6.50
CA GLN A 335 -7.38 -19.09 -6.25
C GLN A 335 -7.54 -18.25 -4.97
N SER A 336 -8.09 -17.04 -5.12
CA SER A 336 -8.88 -16.47 -4.04
C SER A 336 -10.11 -17.37 -3.90
N GLN A 337 -10.09 -18.27 -2.92
CA GLN A 337 -11.28 -19.01 -2.54
C GLN A 337 -12.33 -18.00 -2.06
N GLN A 338 -13.30 -17.70 -2.94
CA GLN A 338 -14.60 -17.19 -2.55
C GLN A 338 -15.40 -18.37 -1.97
N GLY A 339 -15.68 -18.28 -0.66
CA GLY A 339 -16.78 -18.91 0.08
C GLY A 339 -17.25 -20.32 -0.29
N ALA A 340 -16.97 -21.29 0.58
CA ALA A 340 -17.89 -22.37 0.93
C ALA A 340 -17.53 -22.94 2.32
N LEU A 341 -18.31 -22.54 3.33
CA LEU A 341 -18.37 -23.01 4.74
C LEU A 341 -17.20 -22.67 5.66
#